data_AF-A0A1S2XWG0-F1
#
_entry.id   AF-A0A1S2XWG0-F1
#
_cell.length_a   1.000
_cell.length_b   1.000
_cell.length_c   1.000
_cell.angle_alpha   90.00
_cell.angle_beta   90.00
_cell.angle_gamma   90.00
#
_symmetry.space_group_name_H-M   'P 1'
#
loop_
_entity.id
_entity.type
_entity.pdbx_description
1 polymer ?
#
loop_
_entity_poly.entity_id
_entity_poly.type
_entity_poly.pdbx_seq_one_letter_code
_entity_poly.pdbx_strand_id
1 'polypeptide(L)'
;MRMRWFLRNPIKTLPTLNPSIKIIRRSISFGGFVPHSRSSVRIRIPMAAIHNNSEAGLAKRFWIKFNRESIFAMYTPFVISLASGNLKIDSFRQYIAQDVHFLRAFALAYELAEECADDDDDKLGLSQLRKEVLEELKMHDSLVEEWGLDLAKEHSVNTATIKYTNFLLATASGKIEGLKSSGKLATPFEKTKIAAYTIGAMTPCMRLYAFLGKKIKELLDSDESTHPYSKWIDNYSSDGFQASALQTEDLLDKLSVSLTGEELDVIEKLYYQAIKLEIDFFTAQPLFQPTIAPLTKGHNPAEDHLVIFSDFDLTCTVVDSSAILAEIAIVTAPKSDQNQTEDQITRMSSSDLRNTWGFLSKQYTEEYEQCIESIMPANRLEDFDYKELSVALEQLSKFENSANNRVVESGVLKGINIEDIKRAGERLILQDGCTDFFRRVVKNENLNANVHVLSYCWCGDLIRSAFSSADLNEMNVHANEFTYEGSVSTGDIVKRVESPIDKVQAFRNLLKDCNDDKKKLTIYIGDSVGDLLCLLEADVGIVVGSSSSLRTVGMQFGISFVPLFSGLVKKQKEFSEESSSNWKGLSGILYTVSSWAEVHAFVLGC
;
A
#
# COMPACT_ATOMS: atom_id res chain seq x y z
N MET A 1 -29.71 3.50 -22.50
CA MET A 1 -30.99 3.84 -21.81
C MET A 1 -30.63 4.34 -20.41
N ARG A 2 -30.64 5.68 -20.22
CA ARG A 2 -30.65 6.51 -18.98
C ARG A 2 -29.90 5.99 -17.73
N MET A 3 -28.75 6.51 -17.27
CA MET A 3 -28.35 7.86 -16.79
C MET A 3 -28.84 8.21 -15.35
N ARG A 4 -27.90 8.73 -14.51
CA ARG A 4 -28.01 9.40 -13.18
C ARG A 4 -28.03 8.43 -11.98
N TRP A 5 -27.32 8.66 -10.87
CA TRP A 5 -27.12 9.86 -10.03
C TRP A 5 -25.69 9.86 -9.45
N PHE A 6 -25.00 10.99 -9.27
CA PHE A 6 -25.10 11.87 -8.11
C PHE A 6 -24.78 13.33 -8.46
N LEU A 7 -25.64 14.26 -8.03
CA LEU A 7 -25.29 15.59 -7.51
C LEU A 7 -26.57 16.33 -7.04
N ARG A 8 -26.63 16.71 -5.75
CA ARG A 8 -27.02 18.04 -5.19
C ARG A 8 -27.79 18.00 -3.85
N ASN A 9 -27.26 18.74 -2.88
CA ASN A 9 -27.94 19.43 -1.75
C ASN A 9 -28.91 20.54 -2.28
N PRO A 10 -29.82 21.20 -1.52
CA PRO A 10 -29.85 21.46 -0.07
C PRO A 10 -31.26 21.44 0.62
N ILE A 11 -31.27 21.83 1.90
CA ILE A 11 -32.33 21.87 2.93
C ILE A 11 -33.58 22.73 2.55
N LYS A 12 -34.82 22.21 2.73
CA LYS A 12 -35.89 22.76 3.60
C LYS A 12 -37.25 22.04 3.51
N THR A 13 -37.91 21.98 4.68
CA THR A 13 -39.36 21.83 5.00
C THR A 13 -40.05 20.47 4.81
N LEU A 14 -40.30 19.78 5.94
CA LEU A 14 -41.29 18.71 6.11
C LEU A 14 -42.67 19.28 6.49
N PRO A 15 -43.77 18.61 6.08
CA PRO A 15 -45.01 18.57 6.85
C PRO A 15 -45.30 17.16 7.39
N THR A 16 -45.49 17.12 8.72
CA THR A 16 -46.45 16.33 9.51
C THR A 16 -47.04 15.03 8.95
N LEU A 17 -46.82 13.92 9.67
CA LEU A 17 -47.90 13.14 10.30
C LEU A 17 -47.35 12.25 11.45
N ASN A 18 -48.13 12.25 12.52
CA ASN A 18 -47.91 11.78 13.90
C ASN A 18 -48.42 10.31 14.04
N PRO A 19 -48.51 9.71 15.24
CA PRO A 19 -47.56 9.52 16.34
C PRO A 19 -47.39 8.01 16.66
N SER A 20 -46.33 7.62 17.39
CA SER A 20 -46.48 6.75 18.57
C SER A 20 -45.17 6.53 19.33
N ILE A 21 -45.19 7.00 20.58
CA ILE A 21 -44.60 6.39 21.78
C ILE A 21 -43.13 6.75 22.14
N LYS A 22 -43.07 7.85 22.92
CA LYS A 22 -42.32 8.08 24.17
C LYS A 22 -40.79 7.91 24.21
N ILE A 23 -40.10 9.06 24.12
CA ILE A 23 -38.77 9.31 24.68
C ILE A 23 -38.90 9.68 26.18
N ILE A 24 -38.14 9.01 27.04
CA ILE A 24 -37.78 9.55 28.36
C ILE A 24 -36.56 10.47 28.17
N ARG A 25 -36.78 11.78 28.38
CA ARG A 25 -35.71 12.78 28.50
C ARG A 25 -35.06 12.67 29.89
N ARG A 26 -33.73 12.69 29.94
CA ARG A 26 -32.99 13.29 31.05
C ARG A 26 -32.12 14.42 30.54
N SER A 27 -32.53 15.61 30.93
CA SER A 27 -31.86 16.89 30.86
C SER A 27 -30.71 16.98 31.87
N ILE A 28 -29.55 17.49 31.47
CA ILE A 28 -28.64 18.20 32.36
C ILE A 28 -28.15 19.44 31.62
N SER A 29 -28.57 20.60 32.12
CA SER A 29 -28.01 21.92 31.82
C SER A 29 -26.93 22.25 32.84
N PHE A 30 -25.81 22.84 32.40
CA PHE A 30 -25.09 23.82 33.21
C PHE A 30 -24.47 24.86 32.27
N GLY A 31 -24.78 26.12 32.54
CA GLY A 31 -24.17 27.29 31.91
C GLY A 31 -23.09 27.92 32.79
N GLY A 32 -22.21 28.71 32.16
CA GLY A 32 -21.26 29.61 32.81
C GLY A 32 -20.18 30.11 31.86
N PHE A 33 -20.21 31.42 31.53
CA PHE A 33 -19.12 32.21 30.91
C PHE A 33 -17.87 32.24 31.84
N VAL A 34 -16.59 32.50 31.47
CA VAL A 34 -15.88 33.43 30.54
C VAL A 34 -14.44 32.85 30.21
N PRO A 35 -13.41 33.53 29.63
CA PRO A 35 -12.87 33.33 28.26
C PRO A 35 -11.39 32.85 28.14
N HIS A 36 -10.96 32.65 26.87
CA HIS A 36 -9.58 32.54 26.35
C HIS A 36 -8.79 31.23 26.57
N SER A 37 -8.71 30.40 25.52
CA SER A 37 -7.43 29.84 25.04
C SER A 37 -7.52 29.40 23.57
N ARG A 38 -6.38 29.48 22.88
CA ARG A 38 -6.16 29.23 21.46
C ARG A 38 -6.74 27.89 20.99
N SER A 39 -7.65 27.91 20.01
CA SER A 39 -8.16 26.70 19.36
C SER A 39 -7.10 26.11 18.42
N SER A 40 -6.50 25.00 18.81
CA SER A 40 -5.83 24.08 17.90
C SER A 40 -6.83 23.59 16.84
N VAL A 41 -6.57 23.87 15.57
CA VAL A 41 -7.38 23.39 14.45
C VAL A 41 -7.20 21.88 14.33
N ARG A 42 -8.20 21.11 14.80
CA ARG A 42 -8.36 19.70 14.40
C ARG A 42 -9.03 19.67 13.04
N ILE A 43 -8.26 19.37 12.02
CA ILE A 43 -8.77 19.04 10.68
C ILE A 43 -9.60 17.77 10.84
N ARG A 44 -10.91 17.85 10.59
CA ARG A 44 -11.80 16.69 10.57
C ARG A 44 -11.55 15.92 9.28
N ILE A 45 -10.88 14.79 9.41
CA ILE A 45 -10.79 13.75 8.39
C ILE A 45 -12.22 13.31 8.03
N PRO A 46 -12.56 13.06 6.75
CA PRO A 46 -13.81 12.41 6.39
C PRO A 46 -13.86 11.02 7.05
N MET A 47 -14.68 10.89 8.09
CA MET A 47 -14.82 9.70 8.94
C MET A 47 -15.52 8.51 8.25
N ALA A 48 -15.58 8.50 6.93
CA ALA A 48 -16.34 7.51 6.16
C ALA A 48 -15.68 6.11 6.14
N ALA A 49 -14.38 6.00 6.46
CA ALA A 49 -13.69 4.71 6.55
C ALA A 49 -13.67 4.10 7.97
N ILE A 50 -13.98 4.89 9.01
CA ILE A 50 -13.88 4.43 10.41
C ILE A 50 -15.19 3.79 10.90
N HIS A 51 -16.32 4.11 10.27
CA HIS A 51 -17.64 3.66 10.74
C HIS A 51 -18.06 2.24 10.33
N ASN A 52 -17.30 1.53 9.49
CA ASN A 52 -17.60 0.13 9.12
C ASN A 52 -16.75 -0.92 9.87
N ASN A 53 -15.79 -0.52 10.70
CA ASN A 53 -14.83 -1.46 11.30
C ASN A 53 -15.14 -1.84 12.75
N SER A 54 -16.18 -1.26 13.38
CA SER A 54 -16.58 -1.60 14.74
C SER A 54 -17.46 -2.86 14.84
N GLU A 55 -17.99 -3.36 13.72
CA GLU A 55 -18.77 -4.61 13.65
C GLU A 55 -17.93 -5.83 13.22
N ALA A 56 -16.66 -5.63 12.83
CA ALA A 56 -15.76 -6.71 12.47
C ALA A 56 -15.08 -7.33 13.70
N GLY A 57 -15.00 -8.66 13.72
CA GLY A 57 -14.25 -9.43 14.72
C GLY A 57 -12.78 -9.03 14.85
N LEU A 58 -12.16 -9.38 15.99
CA LEU A 58 -10.77 -9.04 16.32
C LEU A 58 -9.80 -9.57 15.26
N ALA A 59 -9.96 -10.83 14.85
CA ALA A 59 -9.12 -11.47 13.84
C ALA A 59 -9.13 -10.71 12.51
N LYS A 60 -10.33 -10.36 12.02
CA LYS A 60 -10.50 -9.58 10.79
C LYS A 60 -9.88 -8.19 10.90
N ARG A 61 -10.00 -7.53 12.06
CA ARG A 61 -9.37 -6.23 12.30
C ARG A 61 -7.84 -6.32 12.25
N PHE A 62 -7.24 -7.36 12.82
CA PHE A 62 -5.79 -7.59 12.73
C PHE A 62 -5.34 -7.92 11.31
N TRP A 63 -6.06 -8.76 10.58
CA TRP A 63 -5.74 -9.05 9.18
C TRP A 63 -5.74 -7.77 8.31
N ILE A 64 -6.74 -6.90 8.49
CA ILE A 64 -6.79 -5.60 7.78
C ILE A 64 -5.63 -4.70 8.20
N LYS A 65 -5.32 -4.65 9.51
CA LYS A 65 -4.26 -3.79 10.07
C LYS A 65 -2.86 -4.20 9.59
N PHE A 66 -2.60 -5.50 9.46
CA PHE A 66 -1.31 -6.07 9.07
C PHE A 66 -1.32 -6.62 7.63
N ASN A 67 -2.18 -6.06 6.78
CA ASN A 67 -2.25 -6.45 5.37
C ASN A 67 -0.95 -6.13 4.61
N ARG A 68 -0.14 -5.17 5.09
CA ARG A 68 1.16 -4.88 4.51
C ARG A 68 2.08 -6.11 4.57
N GLU A 69 2.08 -6.81 5.69
CA GLU A 69 2.91 -7.99 5.93
C GLU A 69 2.48 -9.19 5.06
N SER A 70 1.18 -9.37 4.83
CA SER A 70 0.70 -10.42 3.90
C SER A 70 1.12 -10.16 2.46
N ILE A 71 1.16 -8.88 2.03
CA ILE A 71 1.72 -8.49 0.74
C ILE A 71 3.22 -8.82 0.66
N PHE A 72 3.99 -8.52 1.72
CA PHE A 72 5.42 -8.88 1.75
C PHE A 72 5.61 -10.39 1.56
N ALA A 73 4.89 -11.23 2.32
CA ALA A 73 4.96 -12.68 2.16
C ALA A 73 4.68 -13.13 0.71
N MET A 74 3.65 -12.56 0.07
CA MET A 74 3.26 -12.87 -1.31
C MET A 74 4.37 -12.55 -2.33
N TYR A 75 5.15 -11.51 -2.09
CA TYR A 75 6.23 -11.06 -2.97
C TYR A 75 7.61 -11.64 -2.61
N THR A 76 7.68 -12.59 -1.66
CA THR A 76 8.93 -13.29 -1.41
C THR A 76 9.37 -14.07 -2.66
N PRO A 77 10.69 -14.19 -2.92
CA PRO A 77 11.15 -14.85 -4.14
C PRO A 77 10.76 -16.34 -4.20
N PHE A 78 10.58 -16.98 -3.03
CA PHE A 78 10.04 -18.33 -2.93
C PHE A 78 8.60 -18.41 -3.44
N VAL A 79 7.69 -17.55 -2.92
CA VAL A 79 6.27 -17.58 -3.31
C VAL A 79 6.09 -17.24 -4.78
N ILE A 80 6.80 -16.23 -5.30
CA ILE A 80 6.76 -15.89 -6.73
C ILE A 80 7.23 -17.08 -7.60
N SER A 81 8.30 -17.77 -7.20
CA SER A 81 8.82 -18.94 -7.93
C SER A 81 7.89 -20.16 -7.82
N LEU A 82 7.22 -20.32 -6.68
CA LEU A 82 6.23 -21.38 -6.49
C LEU A 82 5.02 -21.13 -7.39
N ALA A 83 4.51 -19.89 -7.40
CA ALA A 83 3.38 -19.48 -8.21
C ALA A 83 3.65 -19.52 -9.72
N SER A 84 4.91 -19.31 -10.14
CA SER A 84 5.32 -19.41 -11.56
C SER A 84 5.48 -20.85 -12.05
N GLY A 85 5.54 -21.83 -11.13
CA GLY A 85 5.82 -23.23 -11.42
C GLY A 85 7.28 -23.54 -11.73
N ASN A 86 8.21 -22.58 -11.60
CA ASN A 86 9.63 -22.78 -11.91
C ASN A 86 10.57 -22.85 -10.68
N LEU A 87 10.01 -22.81 -9.47
CA LEU A 87 10.75 -23.18 -8.25
C LEU A 87 11.44 -24.53 -8.47
N LYS A 88 12.73 -24.63 -8.16
CA LYS A 88 13.43 -25.92 -8.24
C LYS A 88 12.92 -26.85 -7.16
N ILE A 89 12.77 -28.13 -7.52
CA ILE A 89 12.20 -29.13 -6.61
C ILE A 89 12.99 -29.26 -5.30
N ASP A 90 14.32 -29.08 -5.34
CA ASP A 90 15.14 -29.15 -4.12
C ASP A 90 14.87 -27.99 -3.15
N SER A 91 14.52 -26.80 -3.66
CA SER A 91 14.03 -25.69 -2.82
C SER A 91 12.72 -26.06 -2.14
N PHE A 92 11.80 -26.67 -2.88
CA PHE A 92 10.51 -27.11 -2.36
C PHE A 92 10.65 -28.24 -1.33
N ARG A 93 11.54 -29.21 -1.57
CA ARG A 93 11.85 -30.29 -0.62
C ARG A 93 12.39 -29.74 0.70
N GLN A 94 13.29 -28.76 0.64
CA GLN A 94 13.83 -28.13 1.84
C GLN A 94 12.76 -27.33 2.60
N TYR A 95 11.88 -26.63 1.89
CA TYR A 95 10.70 -26.00 2.48
C TYR A 95 9.82 -27.02 3.23
N ILE A 96 9.44 -28.14 2.60
CA ILE A 96 8.64 -29.19 3.25
C ILE A 96 9.36 -29.79 4.46
N ALA A 97 10.68 -30.00 4.38
CA ALA A 97 11.47 -30.48 5.51
C ALA A 97 11.44 -29.51 6.71
N GLN A 98 11.52 -28.19 6.46
CA GLN A 98 11.35 -27.19 7.52
C GLN A 98 9.92 -27.17 8.06
N ASP A 99 8.93 -27.33 7.18
CA ASP A 99 7.52 -27.32 7.52
C ASP A 99 7.12 -28.49 8.42
N VAL A 100 7.77 -29.66 8.30
CA VAL A 100 7.60 -30.78 9.26
C VAL A 100 7.93 -30.36 10.71
N HIS A 101 9.02 -29.61 10.91
CA HIS A 101 9.37 -29.11 12.25
C HIS A 101 8.36 -28.06 12.74
N PHE A 102 7.87 -27.23 11.82
CA PHE A 102 6.86 -26.22 12.09
C PHE A 102 5.52 -26.83 12.51
N LEU A 103 4.99 -27.78 11.74
CA LEU A 103 3.74 -28.49 12.01
C LEU A 103 3.77 -29.27 13.34
N ARG A 104 4.93 -29.85 13.72
CA ARG A 104 5.10 -30.47 15.05
C ARG A 104 4.93 -29.46 16.18
N ALA A 105 5.49 -28.25 16.03
CA ALA A 105 5.31 -27.18 17.01
C ALA A 105 3.86 -26.66 17.03
N PHE A 106 3.22 -26.54 15.86
CA PHE A 106 1.81 -26.15 15.72
C PHE A 106 0.86 -27.15 16.40
N ALA A 107 1.07 -28.45 16.19
CA ALA A 107 0.26 -29.48 16.85
C ALA A 107 0.39 -29.45 18.38
N LEU A 108 1.61 -29.21 18.90
CA LEU A 108 1.85 -29.07 20.33
C LEU A 108 1.26 -27.76 20.88
N ALA A 109 1.30 -26.67 20.11
CA ALA A 109 0.67 -25.41 20.52
C ALA A 109 -0.85 -25.54 20.64
N TYR A 110 -1.52 -26.24 19.71
CA TYR A 110 -2.94 -26.55 19.83
C TYR A 110 -3.25 -27.42 21.06
N GLU A 111 -2.43 -28.43 21.34
CA GLU A 111 -2.56 -29.26 22.55
C GLU A 111 -2.51 -28.42 23.83
N LEU A 112 -1.50 -27.55 23.94
CA LEU A 112 -1.35 -26.66 25.10
C LEU A 112 -2.50 -25.65 25.20
N ALA A 113 -2.99 -25.13 24.07
CA ALA A 113 -4.16 -24.27 24.04
C ALA A 113 -5.43 -25.01 24.48
N GLU A 114 -5.61 -26.27 24.06
CA GLU A 114 -6.73 -27.14 24.45
C GLU A 114 -6.73 -27.40 25.96
N GLU A 115 -5.58 -27.70 26.56
CA GLU A 115 -5.41 -27.84 28.01
C GLU A 115 -5.70 -26.55 28.79
N CYS A 116 -5.60 -25.40 28.12
CA CYS A 116 -5.81 -24.07 28.68
C CYS A 116 -7.23 -23.53 28.46
N ALA A 117 -8.01 -24.08 27.54
CA ALA A 117 -9.39 -23.70 27.31
C ALA A 117 -10.30 -24.20 28.44
N ASP A 118 -11.28 -23.39 28.84
CA ASP A 118 -12.24 -23.75 29.90
C ASP A 118 -13.50 -24.39 29.33
N ASP A 119 -14.07 -23.78 28.30
CA ASP A 119 -15.29 -24.20 27.59
C ASP A 119 -15.07 -25.44 26.73
N ASP A 120 -16.00 -26.40 26.80
CA ASP A 120 -15.86 -27.67 26.07
C ASP A 120 -16.01 -27.51 24.55
N ASP A 121 -16.80 -26.53 24.08
CA ASP A 121 -16.89 -26.25 22.64
C ASP A 121 -15.57 -25.66 22.11
N ASP A 122 -14.89 -24.83 22.90
CA ASP A 122 -13.55 -24.30 22.56
C ASP A 122 -12.51 -25.43 22.48
N LYS A 123 -12.52 -26.36 23.44
CA LYS A 123 -11.64 -27.55 23.40
C LYS A 123 -11.90 -28.41 22.17
N LEU A 124 -13.17 -28.64 21.83
CA LEU A 124 -13.54 -29.40 20.63
C LEU A 124 -13.04 -28.71 19.36
N GLY A 125 -13.17 -27.37 19.26
CA GLY A 125 -12.62 -26.59 18.16
C GLY A 125 -11.10 -26.73 18.02
N LEU A 126 -10.37 -26.61 19.14
CA LEU A 126 -8.91 -26.76 19.20
C LEU A 126 -8.46 -28.18 18.82
N SER A 127 -9.16 -29.20 19.32
CA SER A 127 -8.87 -30.61 19.03
C SER A 127 -9.06 -30.93 17.55
N GLN A 128 -10.10 -30.37 16.92
CA GLN A 128 -10.35 -30.51 15.48
C GLN A 128 -9.24 -29.87 14.65
N LEU A 129 -8.83 -28.63 14.96
CA LEU A 129 -7.71 -27.95 14.29
C LEU A 129 -6.38 -28.71 14.48
N ARG A 130 -6.13 -29.23 15.69
CA ARG A 130 -4.96 -30.08 15.98
C ARG A 130 -4.96 -31.34 15.11
N LYS A 131 -6.11 -31.99 14.95
CA LYS A 131 -6.25 -33.20 14.14
C LYS A 131 -5.91 -32.94 12.67
N GLU A 132 -6.35 -31.82 12.11
CA GLU A 132 -6.04 -31.42 10.73
C GLU A 132 -4.53 -31.22 10.52
N VAL A 133 -3.86 -30.53 11.45
CA VAL A 133 -2.38 -30.39 11.42
C VAL A 133 -1.67 -31.74 11.51
N LEU A 134 -2.16 -32.66 12.36
CA LEU A 134 -1.58 -34.00 12.48
C LEU A 134 -1.78 -34.85 11.21
N GLU A 135 -2.87 -34.64 10.46
CA GLU A 135 -3.10 -35.29 9.17
C GLU A 135 -2.14 -34.74 8.10
N GLU A 136 -1.95 -33.41 8.05
CA GLU A 136 -0.96 -32.77 7.17
C GLU A 136 0.47 -33.22 7.48
N LEU A 137 0.85 -33.24 8.76
CA LEU A 137 2.16 -33.70 9.21
C LEU A 137 2.44 -35.14 8.78
N LYS A 138 1.47 -36.05 8.87
CA LYS A 138 1.62 -37.44 8.38
C LYS A 138 1.88 -37.51 6.88
N MET A 139 1.23 -36.64 6.10
CA MET A 139 1.47 -36.55 4.66
C MET A 139 2.89 -36.04 4.37
N HIS A 140 3.33 -34.99 5.06
CA HIS A 140 4.69 -34.44 4.89
C HIS A 140 5.77 -35.43 5.36
N ASP A 141 5.62 -36.07 6.51
CA ASP A 141 6.56 -37.10 7.00
C ASP A 141 6.70 -38.23 5.98
N SER A 142 5.59 -38.72 5.40
CA SER A 142 5.60 -39.77 4.37
C SER A 142 6.34 -39.34 3.10
N LEU A 143 6.16 -38.08 2.65
CA LEU A 143 6.84 -37.53 1.47
C LEU A 143 8.35 -37.38 1.69
N VAL A 144 8.74 -36.92 2.88
CA VAL A 144 10.16 -36.73 3.24
C VAL A 144 10.86 -38.09 3.33
N GLU A 145 10.22 -39.11 3.89
CA GLU A 145 10.71 -40.49 3.89
C GLU A 145 10.87 -41.05 2.47
N GLU A 146 9.90 -40.81 1.58
CA GLU A 146 9.96 -41.22 0.17
C GLU A 146 11.14 -40.58 -0.58
N TRP A 147 11.45 -39.32 -0.28
CA TRP A 147 12.60 -38.63 -0.88
C TRP A 147 13.96 -39.10 -0.34
N GLY A 148 13.97 -39.98 0.67
CA GLY A 148 15.19 -40.50 1.28
C GLY A 148 15.96 -39.44 2.07
N LEU A 149 15.32 -38.32 2.42
CA LEU A 149 15.93 -37.24 3.20
C LEU A 149 15.97 -37.65 4.67
N ASP A 150 17.19 -37.83 5.21
CA ASP A 150 17.36 -38.01 6.65
C ASP A 150 17.20 -36.64 7.33
N LEU A 151 15.99 -36.35 7.83
CA LEU A 151 15.66 -35.11 8.57
C LEU A 151 16.68 -34.78 9.67
N ALA A 152 17.34 -35.79 10.23
CA ALA A 152 18.32 -35.62 11.30
C ALA A 152 19.76 -35.40 10.79
N LYS A 153 20.10 -35.75 9.54
CA LYS A 153 21.48 -35.66 9.01
C LYS A 153 21.68 -34.69 7.85
N GLU A 154 20.67 -34.40 7.04
CA GLU A 154 20.89 -33.73 5.75
C GLU A 154 20.45 -32.24 5.73
N HIS A 155 19.55 -31.84 6.63
CA HIS A 155 19.04 -30.46 6.69
C HIS A 155 18.93 -29.95 8.14
N SER A 156 19.92 -29.21 8.62
CA SER A 156 19.80 -28.48 9.89
C SER A 156 18.61 -27.53 9.84
N VAL A 157 17.75 -27.55 10.86
CA VAL A 157 16.63 -26.61 11.00
C VAL A 157 17.17 -25.18 10.89
N ASN A 158 16.63 -24.41 9.96
CA ASN A 158 17.13 -23.06 9.69
C ASN A 158 16.75 -22.11 10.85
N THR A 159 17.48 -21.00 10.96
CA THR A 159 17.28 -20.04 12.05
C THR A 159 15.87 -19.44 12.10
N ALA A 160 15.21 -19.25 10.94
CA ALA A 160 13.86 -18.70 10.89
C ALA A 160 12.84 -19.69 11.48
N THR A 161 12.90 -20.96 11.07
CA THR A 161 12.07 -22.04 11.63
C THR A 161 12.26 -22.18 13.13
N ILE A 162 13.52 -22.15 13.62
CA ILE A 162 13.82 -22.21 15.06
C ILE A 162 13.20 -21.01 15.80
N LYS A 163 13.39 -19.79 15.30
CA LYS A 163 12.83 -18.59 15.92
C LYS A 163 11.31 -18.66 16.02
N TYR A 164 10.66 -19.10 14.95
CA TYR A 164 9.22 -19.15 14.89
C TYR A 164 8.64 -20.23 15.81
N THR A 165 9.15 -21.46 15.73
CA THR A 165 8.70 -22.56 16.60
C THR A 165 8.95 -22.25 18.07
N ASN A 166 10.09 -21.64 18.43
CA ASN A 166 10.35 -21.19 19.81
C ASN A 166 9.38 -20.11 20.27
N PHE A 167 9.10 -19.11 19.43
CA PHE A 167 8.12 -18.06 19.74
C PHE A 167 6.73 -18.64 20.01
N LEU A 168 6.28 -19.54 19.14
CA LEU A 168 4.96 -20.16 19.26
C LEU A 168 4.87 -21.02 20.54
N LEU A 169 5.84 -21.90 20.77
CA LEU A 169 5.85 -22.78 21.95
C LEU A 169 6.03 -22.01 23.26
N ALA A 170 6.81 -20.92 23.25
CA ALA A 170 6.91 -20.03 24.40
C ALA A 170 5.56 -19.37 24.71
N THR A 171 4.85 -18.88 23.68
CA THR A 171 3.51 -18.31 23.81
C THR A 171 2.52 -19.34 24.37
N ALA A 172 2.49 -20.54 23.79
CA ALA A 172 1.62 -21.64 24.21
C ALA A 172 1.92 -22.14 25.63
N SER A 173 3.17 -22.06 26.07
CA SER A 173 3.58 -22.37 27.44
C SER A 173 3.35 -21.22 28.44
N GLY A 174 2.77 -20.10 28.00
CA GLY A 174 2.54 -18.89 28.81
C GLY A 174 3.79 -18.05 29.11
N LYS A 175 4.91 -18.30 28.41
CA LYS A 175 6.16 -17.53 28.52
C LYS A 175 6.16 -16.36 27.54
N ILE A 176 5.31 -15.37 27.79
CA ILE A 176 5.17 -14.18 26.94
C ILE A 176 5.98 -13.03 27.54
N GLU A 177 6.90 -12.47 26.75
CA GLU A 177 7.75 -11.36 27.18
C GLU A 177 6.92 -10.14 27.60
N GLY A 178 7.29 -9.52 28.74
CA GLY A 178 6.61 -8.35 29.29
C GLY A 178 5.39 -8.65 30.16
N LEU A 179 4.90 -9.90 30.18
CA LEU A 179 3.90 -10.33 31.14
C LEU A 179 4.59 -10.71 32.45
N LYS A 180 4.21 -10.10 33.58
CA LYS A 180 4.70 -10.54 34.90
C LYS A 180 4.23 -11.96 35.13
N SER A 181 5.13 -12.94 34.99
CA SER A 181 4.86 -14.33 35.34
C SER A 181 4.61 -14.41 36.84
N SER A 182 3.36 -14.24 37.28
CA SER A 182 2.96 -14.74 38.59
C SER A 182 3.04 -16.26 38.49
N GLY A 183 3.94 -16.86 39.28
CA GLY A 183 4.19 -18.30 39.22
C GLY A 183 2.92 -19.12 39.36
N LYS A 184 2.83 -20.18 38.54
CA LYS A 184 1.72 -21.15 38.43
C LYS A 184 0.39 -20.48 38.05
N LEU A 185 -0.06 -20.67 36.81
CA LEU A 185 -1.41 -20.29 36.33
C LEU A 185 -2.44 -20.78 37.35
N ALA A 186 -3.02 -19.86 38.12
CA ALA A 186 -3.73 -20.20 39.36
C ALA A 186 -5.23 -20.35 39.13
N THR A 187 -5.77 -19.69 38.10
CA THR A 187 -7.21 -19.67 37.80
C THR A 187 -7.53 -20.19 36.40
N PRO A 188 -8.72 -20.79 36.18
CA PRO A 188 -9.20 -21.16 34.84
C PRO A 188 -9.18 -19.97 33.87
N PHE A 189 -9.56 -18.78 34.34
CA PHE A 189 -9.50 -17.54 33.55
C PHE A 189 -8.09 -17.23 33.04
N GLU A 190 -7.06 -17.33 33.89
CA GLU A 190 -5.66 -17.13 33.48
C GLU A 190 -5.20 -18.16 32.44
N LYS A 191 -5.72 -19.38 32.49
CA LYS A 191 -5.44 -20.41 31.48
C LYS A 191 -6.12 -20.07 30.15
N THR A 192 -7.40 -19.69 30.15
CA THR A 192 -8.12 -19.31 28.93
C THR A 192 -7.44 -18.17 28.17
N LYS A 193 -6.79 -17.25 28.90
CA LYS A 193 -5.95 -16.20 28.27
C LYS A 193 -4.79 -16.76 27.47
N ILE A 194 -4.12 -17.81 27.95
CA ILE A 194 -3.05 -18.47 27.20
C ILE A 194 -3.59 -19.13 25.94
N ALA A 195 -4.78 -19.74 25.99
CA ALA A 195 -5.44 -20.27 24.79
C ALA A 195 -5.70 -19.13 23.76
N ALA A 196 -6.25 -18.00 24.21
CA ALA A 196 -6.49 -16.83 23.35
C ALA A 196 -5.19 -16.28 22.74
N TYR A 197 -4.12 -16.17 23.54
CA TYR A 197 -2.80 -15.70 23.08
C TYR A 197 -2.16 -16.65 22.07
N THR A 198 -2.28 -17.97 22.31
CA THR A 198 -1.77 -19.00 21.41
C THR A 198 -2.49 -18.95 20.07
N ILE A 199 -3.83 -18.90 20.08
CA ILE A 199 -4.62 -18.77 18.86
C ILE A 199 -4.36 -17.43 18.16
N GLY A 200 -4.15 -16.35 18.91
CA GLY A 200 -3.69 -15.07 18.37
C GLY A 200 -2.39 -15.18 17.58
N ALA A 201 -1.43 -15.95 18.07
CA ALA A 201 -0.15 -16.22 17.40
C ALA A 201 -0.26 -17.20 16.21
N MET A 202 -1.27 -18.08 16.19
CA MET A 202 -1.46 -19.09 15.12
C MET A 202 -2.36 -18.62 13.98
N THR A 203 -3.33 -17.74 14.27
CA THR A 203 -4.29 -17.20 13.30
C THR A 203 -3.64 -16.61 12.04
N PRO A 204 -2.57 -15.77 12.10
CA PRO A 204 -2.00 -15.20 10.89
C PRO A 204 -1.42 -16.25 9.94
N CYS A 205 -0.88 -17.37 10.44
CA CYS A 205 -0.42 -18.49 9.61
C CYS A 205 -1.57 -19.04 8.76
N MET A 206 -2.64 -19.49 9.42
CA MET A 206 -3.81 -20.08 8.76
C MET A 206 -4.40 -19.12 7.72
N ARG A 207 -4.54 -17.85 8.11
CA ARG A 207 -5.09 -16.82 7.23
C ARG A 207 -4.17 -16.50 6.05
N LEU A 208 -2.86 -16.43 6.25
CA LEU A 208 -1.89 -16.13 5.21
C LEU A 208 -1.82 -17.24 4.16
N TYR A 209 -1.75 -18.51 4.57
CA TYR A 209 -1.75 -19.64 3.64
C TYR A 209 -3.04 -19.70 2.82
N ALA A 210 -4.20 -19.48 3.47
CA ALA A 210 -5.49 -19.38 2.79
C ALA A 210 -5.51 -18.23 1.75
N PHE A 211 -4.91 -17.08 2.09
CA PHE A 211 -4.79 -15.94 1.18
C PHE A 211 -3.87 -16.24 -0.01
N LEU A 212 -2.66 -16.77 0.23
CA LEU A 212 -1.69 -17.10 -0.81
C LEU A 212 -2.24 -18.17 -1.76
N GLY A 213 -2.84 -19.24 -1.23
CA GLY A 213 -3.45 -20.31 -2.02
C GLY A 213 -4.48 -19.75 -3.01
N LYS A 214 -5.42 -18.92 -2.54
CA LYS A 214 -6.41 -18.26 -3.42
C LYS A 214 -5.77 -17.33 -4.44
N LYS A 215 -4.83 -16.48 -4.02
CA LYS A 215 -4.16 -15.52 -4.91
C LYS A 215 -3.40 -16.21 -6.04
N ILE A 216 -2.73 -17.32 -5.75
CA ILE A 216 -2.01 -18.10 -6.76
C ILE A 216 -3.01 -18.87 -7.64
N LYS A 217 -4.06 -19.44 -7.07
CA LYS A 217 -5.10 -20.16 -7.82
C LYS A 217 -5.79 -19.25 -8.86
N GLU A 218 -6.00 -17.97 -8.54
CA GLU A 218 -6.53 -16.96 -9.46
C GLU A 218 -5.64 -16.74 -10.71
N LEU A 219 -4.37 -17.11 -10.67
CA LEU A 219 -3.42 -16.96 -11.77
C LEU A 219 -3.31 -18.20 -12.67
N LEU A 220 -3.83 -19.34 -12.23
CA LEU A 220 -3.75 -20.58 -12.99
C LEU A 220 -4.83 -20.62 -14.06
N ASP A 221 -4.43 -20.85 -15.31
CA ASP A 221 -5.37 -21.07 -16.41
C ASP A 221 -6.13 -22.39 -16.20
N SER A 222 -7.41 -22.42 -16.54
CA SER A 222 -8.24 -23.63 -16.42
C SER A 222 -7.72 -24.81 -17.27
N ASP A 223 -6.94 -24.53 -18.30
CA ASP A 223 -6.38 -25.51 -19.24
C ASP A 223 -4.95 -25.95 -18.86
N GLU A 224 -4.32 -25.32 -17.86
CA GLU A 224 -2.96 -25.64 -17.42
C GLU A 224 -2.96 -26.91 -16.53
N SER A 225 -3.21 -28.04 -17.17
CA SER A 225 -3.43 -29.35 -16.53
C SER A 225 -2.26 -29.91 -15.70
N THR A 226 -1.11 -29.24 -15.63
CA THR A 226 0.09 -29.77 -14.94
C THR A 226 0.98 -28.68 -14.31
N HIS A 227 0.42 -27.77 -13.50
CA HIS A 227 1.25 -26.96 -12.60
C HIS A 227 2.01 -27.87 -11.60
N PRO A 228 3.35 -27.84 -11.48
CA PRO A 228 4.11 -28.79 -10.65
C PRO A 228 3.73 -28.80 -9.17
N TYR A 229 3.25 -27.65 -8.68
CA TYR A 229 2.84 -27.45 -7.27
C TYR A 229 1.33 -27.38 -7.10
N SER A 230 0.54 -27.90 -8.05
CA SER A 230 -0.94 -27.84 -8.00
C SER A 230 -1.52 -28.39 -6.70
N LYS A 231 -0.99 -29.50 -6.17
CA LYS A 231 -1.43 -30.07 -4.88
C LYS A 231 -1.34 -29.08 -3.72
N TRP A 232 -0.24 -28.33 -3.62
CA TRP A 232 -0.04 -27.32 -2.59
C TRP A 232 -1.06 -26.18 -2.76
N ILE A 233 -1.21 -25.69 -4.00
CA ILE A 233 -2.12 -24.59 -4.33
C ILE A 233 -3.58 -24.99 -4.07
N ASP A 234 -3.98 -26.18 -4.53
CA ASP A 234 -5.32 -26.72 -4.37
C ASP A 234 -5.65 -26.96 -2.89
N ASN A 235 -4.69 -27.43 -2.08
CA ASN A 235 -4.89 -27.61 -0.64
C ASN A 235 -5.25 -26.29 0.04
N TYR A 236 -4.41 -25.27 -0.08
CA TYR A 236 -4.61 -24.00 0.62
C TYR A 236 -5.70 -23.10 -0.02
N SER A 237 -6.06 -23.33 -1.28
CA SER A 237 -7.21 -22.68 -1.92
C SER A 237 -8.53 -23.40 -1.73
N SER A 238 -8.53 -24.64 -1.23
CA SER A 238 -9.74 -25.46 -1.05
C SER A 238 -10.73 -24.84 -0.07
N ASP A 239 -12.02 -25.08 -0.29
CA ASP A 239 -13.08 -24.63 0.64
C ASP A 239 -12.87 -25.19 2.06
N GLY A 240 -12.29 -26.39 2.18
CA GLY A 240 -11.94 -27.00 3.47
C GLY A 240 -10.92 -26.18 4.24
N PHE A 241 -9.76 -25.87 3.65
CA PHE A 241 -8.72 -25.07 4.32
C PHE A 241 -9.21 -23.64 4.62
N GLN A 242 -10.01 -23.06 3.72
CA GLN A 242 -10.62 -21.75 3.94
C GLN A 242 -11.59 -21.76 5.14
N ALA A 243 -12.35 -22.85 5.31
CA ALA A 243 -13.20 -23.03 6.48
C ALA A 243 -12.40 -23.18 7.77
N SER A 244 -11.28 -23.93 7.76
CA SER A 244 -10.40 -24.06 8.94
C SER A 244 -9.74 -22.73 9.32
N ALA A 245 -9.34 -21.91 8.34
CA ALA A 245 -8.83 -20.57 8.60
C ALA A 245 -9.90 -19.67 9.24
N LEU A 246 -11.13 -19.69 8.72
CA LEU A 246 -12.25 -18.96 9.33
C LEU A 246 -12.59 -19.47 10.73
N GLN A 247 -12.58 -20.79 10.95
CA GLN A 247 -12.81 -21.39 12.27
C GLN A 247 -11.76 -20.93 13.28
N THR A 248 -10.50 -20.79 12.85
CA THR A 248 -9.42 -20.26 13.69
C THR A 248 -9.66 -18.79 14.05
N GLU A 249 -10.11 -17.97 13.09
CA GLU A 249 -10.48 -16.56 13.30
C GLU A 249 -11.68 -16.42 14.26
N ASP A 250 -12.73 -17.23 14.07
CA ASP A 250 -13.93 -17.25 14.92
C ASP A 250 -13.59 -17.68 16.36
N LEU A 251 -12.70 -18.66 16.51
CA LEU A 251 -12.22 -19.10 17.82
C LEU A 251 -11.40 -18.01 18.52
N LEU A 252 -10.54 -17.29 17.79
CA LEU A 252 -9.83 -16.13 18.34
C LEU A 252 -10.82 -15.07 18.84
N ASP A 253 -11.83 -14.76 18.05
CA ASP A 253 -12.85 -13.78 18.39
C ASP A 253 -13.63 -14.21 19.64
N LYS A 254 -14.05 -15.47 19.73
CA LYS A 254 -14.76 -16.03 20.89
C LYS A 254 -13.90 -15.99 22.16
N LEU A 255 -12.65 -16.48 22.10
CA LEU A 255 -11.73 -16.50 23.24
C LEU A 255 -11.36 -15.09 23.72
N SER A 256 -11.46 -14.09 22.85
CA SER A 256 -11.11 -12.70 23.14
C SER A 256 -12.23 -11.87 23.77
N VAL A 257 -13.48 -12.35 23.80
CA VAL A 257 -14.66 -11.58 24.27
C VAL A 257 -14.51 -11.07 25.70
N SER A 258 -13.90 -11.86 26.58
CA SER A 258 -13.79 -11.54 28.01
C SER A 258 -12.50 -10.78 28.39
N LEU A 259 -11.64 -10.50 27.40
CA LEU A 259 -10.33 -9.89 27.62
C LEU A 259 -10.41 -8.37 27.77
N THR A 260 -9.52 -7.83 28.58
CA THR A 260 -9.34 -6.39 28.74
C THR A 260 -8.59 -5.78 27.54
N GLY A 261 -8.64 -4.45 27.38
CA GLY A 261 -7.91 -3.77 26.30
C GLY A 261 -6.40 -4.05 26.30
N GLU A 262 -5.76 -4.10 27.48
CA GLU A 262 -4.34 -4.43 27.60
C GLU A 262 -4.03 -5.87 27.15
N GLU A 263 -4.94 -6.81 27.41
CA GLU A 263 -4.79 -8.21 26.99
C GLU A 263 -5.03 -8.38 25.48
N LEU A 264 -5.94 -7.60 24.89
CA LEU A 264 -6.11 -7.55 23.43
C LEU A 264 -4.89 -6.95 22.73
N ASP A 265 -4.24 -5.94 23.33
CA ASP A 265 -2.98 -5.37 22.82
C ASP A 265 -1.84 -6.41 22.83
N VAL A 266 -1.86 -7.37 23.76
CA VAL A 266 -0.91 -8.50 23.74
C VAL A 266 -1.18 -9.42 22.55
N ILE A 267 -2.43 -9.79 22.29
CA ILE A 267 -2.81 -10.59 21.11
C ILE A 267 -2.37 -9.87 19.83
N GLU A 268 -2.61 -8.57 19.73
CA GLU A 268 -2.19 -7.79 18.56
C GLU A 268 -0.68 -7.91 18.31
N LYS A 269 0.14 -7.77 19.36
CA LYS A 269 1.60 -7.92 19.25
C LYS A 269 2.02 -9.33 18.85
N LEU A 270 1.38 -10.35 19.41
CA LEU A 270 1.65 -11.75 19.08
C LEU A 270 1.28 -12.06 17.62
N TYR A 271 0.11 -11.60 17.18
CA TYR A 271 -0.33 -11.71 15.78
C TYR A 271 0.66 -11.03 14.83
N TYR A 272 1.08 -9.81 15.16
CA TYR A 272 2.05 -9.05 14.37
C TYR A 272 3.43 -9.72 14.32
N GLN A 273 3.88 -10.28 15.44
CA GLN A 273 5.16 -11.00 15.50
C GLN A 273 5.09 -12.30 14.69
N ALA A 274 3.99 -13.02 14.75
CA ALA A 274 3.78 -14.25 13.99
C ALA A 274 3.80 -13.99 12.48
N ILE A 275 3.08 -12.98 11.97
CA ILE A 275 3.10 -12.68 10.53
C ILE A 275 4.47 -12.22 10.03
N LYS A 276 5.29 -11.58 10.88
CA LYS A 276 6.70 -11.31 10.55
C LYS A 276 7.54 -12.57 10.47
N LEU A 277 7.35 -13.50 11.40
CA LEU A 277 8.06 -14.77 11.41
C LEU A 277 7.67 -15.65 10.21
N GLU A 278 6.43 -15.54 9.71
CA GLU A 278 6.03 -16.14 8.42
C GLU A 278 6.83 -15.60 7.24
N ILE A 279 6.97 -14.27 7.15
CA ILE A 279 7.76 -13.64 6.09
C ILE A 279 9.22 -14.11 6.19
N ASP A 280 9.79 -14.13 7.39
CA ASP A 280 11.15 -14.64 7.64
C ASP A 280 11.27 -16.12 7.21
N PHE A 281 10.24 -16.94 7.49
CA PHE A 281 10.19 -18.34 7.11
C PHE A 281 10.22 -18.52 5.58
N PHE A 282 9.39 -17.79 4.83
CA PHE A 282 9.43 -17.82 3.36
C PHE A 282 10.73 -17.25 2.78
N THR A 283 11.26 -16.19 3.38
CA THR A 283 12.49 -15.51 2.92
C THR A 283 13.74 -16.37 3.14
N ALA A 284 13.76 -17.16 4.22
CA ALA A 284 14.87 -18.05 4.56
C ALA A 284 14.95 -19.31 3.67
N GLN A 285 13.97 -19.54 2.81
CA GLN A 285 13.99 -20.70 1.93
C GLN A 285 15.10 -20.58 0.89
N PRO A 286 15.88 -21.65 0.67
CA PRO A 286 16.94 -21.64 -0.31
C PRO A 286 16.35 -21.64 -1.72
N LEU A 287 17.03 -20.94 -2.62
CA LEU A 287 16.61 -20.77 -4.01
C LEU A 287 17.77 -21.13 -4.91
N PHE A 288 17.62 -22.22 -5.65
CA PHE A 288 18.63 -22.73 -6.58
C PHE A 288 18.42 -22.23 -8.02
N GLN A 289 17.42 -21.38 -8.23
CA GLN A 289 17.16 -20.67 -9.48
C GLN A 289 17.32 -19.16 -9.31
N PRO A 290 17.65 -18.42 -10.38
CA PRO A 290 17.56 -16.96 -10.40
C PRO A 290 16.14 -16.48 -10.09
N THR A 291 16.04 -15.31 -9.45
CA THR A 291 14.74 -14.69 -9.14
C THR A 291 14.68 -13.25 -9.64
N ILE A 292 13.51 -12.86 -10.16
CA ILE A 292 13.29 -11.50 -10.68
C ILE A 292 12.95 -10.47 -9.60
N ALA A 293 12.68 -10.95 -8.38
CA ALA A 293 12.34 -10.16 -7.22
C ALA A 293 13.21 -10.58 -6.01
N PRO A 294 13.53 -9.65 -5.08
CA PRO A 294 13.37 -8.22 -5.29
C PRO A 294 14.27 -7.72 -6.43
N LEU A 295 13.89 -6.61 -7.06
CA LEU A 295 14.56 -6.06 -8.24
C LEU A 295 16.03 -5.68 -7.95
N THR A 296 16.31 -5.31 -6.70
CA THR A 296 17.65 -5.01 -6.20
C THR A 296 18.49 -6.25 -5.87
N LYS A 297 17.93 -7.47 -6.00
CA LYS A 297 18.69 -8.70 -5.78
C LYS A 297 19.73 -8.88 -6.89
N GLY A 298 21.00 -9.00 -6.50
CA GLY A 298 22.10 -9.09 -7.46
C GLY A 298 22.53 -7.75 -8.05
N HIS A 299 21.94 -6.64 -7.59
CA HIS A 299 22.41 -5.30 -7.92
C HIS A 299 23.85 -5.11 -7.44
N ASN A 300 24.72 -4.68 -8.35
CA ASN A 300 26.12 -4.40 -8.08
C ASN A 300 26.36 -2.88 -8.14
N PRO A 301 26.49 -2.17 -7.00
CA PRO A 301 26.64 -0.71 -6.96
C PRO A 301 27.83 -0.15 -7.75
N ALA A 302 28.83 -0.98 -8.04
CA ALA A 302 29.98 -0.60 -8.85
C ALA A 302 29.63 -0.51 -10.35
N GLU A 303 28.66 -1.32 -10.82
CA GLU A 303 28.32 -1.48 -12.24
C GLU A 303 26.91 -0.99 -12.56
N ASP A 304 26.00 -1.01 -11.59
CA ASP A 304 24.59 -0.69 -11.74
C ASP A 304 24.24 0.64 -11.06
N HIS A 305 23.25 1.34 -11.62
CA HIS A 305 22.67 2.56 -11.07
C HIS A 305 21.14 2.46 -11.08
N LEU A 306 20.54 2.47 -9.89
CA LEU A 306 19.08 2.49 -9.76
C LEU A 306 18.57 3.94 -9.80
N VAL A 307 17.66 4.26 -10.72
CA VAL A 307 17.06 5.60 -10.81
C VAL A 307 15.54 5.48 -10.66
N ILE A 308 15.01 6.02 -9.56
CA ILE A 308 13.60 5.97 -9.23
C ILE A 308 12.99 7.34 -9.41
N PHE A 309 11.95 7.40 -10.23
CA PHE A 309 11.09 8.55 -10.40
C PHE A 309 9.74 8.27 -9.77
N SER A 310 9.16 9.29 -9.16
CA SER A 310 7.79 9.24 -8.66
C SER A 310 7.06 10.52 -8.99
N ASP A 311 5.81 10.40 -9.40
CA ASP A 311 4.87 11.48 -9.23
C ASP A 311 4.57 11.73 -7.74
N PHE A 312 4.05 12.91 -7.42
CA PHE A 312 3.72 13.30 -6.07
C PHE A 312 2.22 13.23 -5.76
N ASP A 313 1.38 13.80 -6.63
CA ASP A 313 -0.02 14.04 -6.32
C ASP A 313 -0.84 12.77 -6.49
N LEU A 314 -1.54 12.34 -5.45
CA LEU A 314 -2.30 11.07 -5.40
C LEU A 314 -1.44 9.79 -5.53
N THR A 315 -0.24 9.87 -6.10
CA THR A 315 0.80 8.84 -6.08
C THR A 315 1.48 8.75 -4.72
N CYS A 316 2.08 9.84 -4.24
CA CYS A 316 2.70 9.91 -2.91
C CYS A 316 1.73 10.42 -1.84
N THR A 317 0.85 11.36 -2.20
CA THR A 317 -0.09 12.01 -1.27
C THR A 317 -1.46 11.34 -1.30
N VAL A 318 -2.26 11.53 -0.24
CA VAL A 318 -3.68 11.12 -0.24
C VAL A 318 -4.63 12.24 -0.71
N VAL A 319 -4.12 13.46 -0.85
CA VAL A 319 -4.86 14.65 -1.31
C VAL A 319 -3.99 15.40 -2.32
N ASP A 320 -4.64 15.92 -3.35
CA ASP A 320 -4.04 16.74 -4.39
C ASP A 320 -3.43 18.06 -3.85
N SER A 321 -2.21 18.37 -4.28
CA SER A 321 -1.47 19.56 -3.86
C SER A 321 -2.14 20.87 -4.24
N SER A 322 -2.83 20.94 -5.38
CA SER A 322 -3.55 22.14 -5.82
C SER A 322 -4.68 22.50 -4.86
N ALA A 323 -5.41 21.49 -4.37
CA ALA A 323 -6.47 21.67 -3.38
C ALA A 323 -5.93 22.18 -2.03
N ILE A 324 -4.74 21.71 -1.64
CA ILE A 324 -4.06 22.17 -0.42
C ILE A 324 -3.65 23.64 -0.56
N LEU A 325 -3.01 24.00 -1.67
CA LEU A 325 -2.58 25.38 -1.93
C LEU A 325 -3.79 26.34 -1.97
N ALA A 326 -4.90 25.93 -2.60
CA ALA A 326 -6.14 26.69 -2.61
C ALA A 326 -6.73 26.86 -1.20
N GLU A 327 -6.73 25.81 -0.37
CA GLU A 327 -7.25 25.91 1.00
C GLU A 327 -6.37 26.82 1.87
N ILE A 328 -5.04 26.76 1.72
CA ILE A 328 -4.13 27.72 2.38
C ILE A 328 -4.48 29.14 1.97
N ALA A 329 -4.67 29.38 0.66
CA ALA A 329 -5.06 30.69 0.16
C ALA A 329 -6.36 31.18 0.80
N ILE A 330 -7.39 30.33 0.87
CA ILE A 330 -8.71 30.68 1.39
C ILE A 330 -8.70 30.93 2.90
N VAL A 331 -7.99 30.11 3.68
CA VAL A 331 -7.99 30.18 5.16
C VAL A 331 -7.12 31.33 5.68
N THR A 332 -6.04 31.66 4.97
CA THR A 332 -5.13 32.75 5.37
C THR A 332 -5.53 34.12 4.81
N ALA A 333 -6.56 34.18 3.96
CA ALA A 333 -7.04 35.43 3.39
C ALA A 333 -7.81 36.29 4.40
N PRO A 334 -7.79 37.62 4.24
CA PRO A 334 -8.59 38.52 5.06
C PRO A 334 -10.08 38.22 4.90
N LYS A 335 -10.82 38.39 5.99
CA LYS A 335 -12.30 38.34 5.96
C LYS A 335 -12.82 39.62 5.29
N SER A 336 -13.97 39.52 4.63
CA SER A 336 -14.62 40.61 3.88
C SER A 336 -14.74 41.94 4.63
N ASP A 337 -14.71 41.90 5.96
CA ASP A 337 -15.00 43.04 6.83
C ASP A 337 -13.73 43.72 7.41
N GLN A 338 -12.52 43.33 6.97
CA GLN A 338 -11.25 43.92 7.42
C GLN A 338 -10.66 44.85 6.34
N ASN A 339 -10.60 46.15 6.62
CA ASN A 339 -9.98 47.15 5.75
C ASN A 339 -8.48 46.83 5.53
N GLN A 340 -8.09 46.61 4.27
CA GLN A 340 -6.68 46.52 3.88
C GLN A 340 -6.06 47.93 3.95
N THR A 341 -4.96 48.08 4.70
CA THR A 341 -4.13 49.30 4.70
C THR A 341 -3.34 49.41 3.39
N GLU A 342 -3.11 50.65 2.91
CA GLU A 342 -2.54 50.98 1.59
C GLU A 342 -1.18 50.32 1.25
N ASP A 343 -0.41 49.84 2.24
CA ASP A 343 0.88 49.18 2.05
C ASP A 343 0.80 47.64 1.87
N GLN A 344 -0.40 47.05 1.85
CA GLN A 344 -0.56 45.59 1.68
C GLN A 344 -0.87 45.21 0.24
N ILE A 345 -0.22 44.16 -0.25
CA ILE A 345 -0.54 43.53 -1.55
C ILE A 345 -2.05 43.30 -1.64
N THR A 346 -2.71 43.89 -2.64
CA THR A 346 -4.15 43.71 -2.88
C THR A 346 -4.45 42.22 -3.07
N ARG A 347 -5.12 41.63 -2.08
CA ARG A 347 -5.44 40.20 -2.01
C ARG A 347 -6.96 40.01 -1.98
N MET A 348 -7.44 39.00 -2.68
CA MET A 348 -8.85 38.60 -2.68
C MET A 348 -9.33 38.24 -1.26
N SER A 349 -10.61 38.48 -0.99
CA SER A 349 -11.23 38.03 0.26
C SER A 349 -11.38 36.50 0.29
N SER A 350 -11.51 35.92 1.49
CA SER A 350 -11.73 34.47 1.65
C SER A 350 -12.96 33.94 0.87
N SER A 351 -14.04 34.73 0.78
CA SER A 351 -15.23 34.37 0.00
C SER A 351 -14.98 34.40 -1.50
N ASP A 352 -14.25 35.42 -1.99
CA ASP A 352 -13.95 35.54 -3.40
C ASP A 352 -13.00 34.44 -3.85
N LEU A 353 -11.97 34.12 -3.05
CA LEU A 353 -11.07 32.99 -3.32
C LEU A 353 -11.83 31.67 -3.42
N ARG A 354 -12.77 31.41 -2.50
CA ARG A 354 -13.60 30.19 -2.53
C ARG A 354 -14.44 30.11 -3.79
N ASN A 355 -15.03 31.23 -4.22
CA ASN A 355 -15.83 31.29 -5.44
C ASN A 355 -14.96 31.11 -6.69
N THR A 356 -13.83 31.80 -6.77
CA THR A 356 -12.87 31.69 -7.89
C THR A 356 -12.30 30.29 -8.00
N TRP A 357 -11.85 29.69 -6.90
CA TRP A 357 -11.39 28.30 -6.88
C TRP A 357 -12.48 27.33 -7.32
N GLY A 358 -13.70 27.49 -6.81
CA GLY A 358 -14.84 26.67 -7.22
C GLY A 358 -15.16 26.77 -8.72
N PHE A 359 -15.01 27.97 -9.30
CA PHE A 359 -15.17 28.18 -10.73
C PHE A 359 -14.05 27.53 -11.54
N LEU A 360 -12.78 27.78 -11.19
CA LEU A 360 -11.62 27.21 -11.87
C LEU A 360 -11.60 25.69 -11.83
N SER A 361 -11.87 25.09 -10.65
CA SER A 361 -11.91 23.64 -10.47
C SER A 361 -13.03 23.01 -11.31
N LYS A 362 -14.23 23.60 -11.34
CA LYS A 362 -15.34 23.12 -12.16
C LYS A 362 -15.00 23.19 -13.65
N GLN A 363 -14.45 24.33 -14.09
CA GLN A 363 -14.05 24.53 -15.48
C GLN A 363 -12.96 23.54 -15.89
N TYR A 364 -11.95 23.32 -15.03
CA TYR A 364 -10.90 22.34 -15.27
C TYR A 364 -11.47 20.94 -15.47
N THR A 365 -12.36 20.47 -14.57
CA THR A 365 -12.96 19.13 -14.71
C THR A 365 -13.72 18.98 -16.02
N GLU A 366 -14.56 19.96 -16.38
CA GLU A 366 -15.38 19.91 -17.60
C GLU A 366 -14.52 19.92 -18.88
N GLU A 367 -13.49 20.76 -18.92
CA GLU A 367 -12.59 20.85 -20.08
C GLU A 367 -11.61 19.68 -20.15
N TYR A 368 -11.16 19.14 -19.01
CA TYR A 368 -10.30 17.96 -18.95
C TYR A 368 -11.03 16.74 -19.53
N GLU A 369 -12.29 16.50 -19.13
CA GLU A 369 -13.09 15.42 -19.71
C GLU A 369 -13.20 15.54 -21.23
N GLN A 370 -13.49 16.74 -21.74
CA GLN A 370 -13.55 17.02 -23.19
C GLN A 370 -12.19 16.81 -23.87
N CYS A 371 -11.10 17.24 -23.23
CA CYS A 371 -9.75 17.04 -23.74
C CYS A 371 -9.44 15.53 -23.83
N ILE A 372 -9.70 14.77 -22.77
CA ILE A 372 -9.51 13.32 -22.75
C ILE A 372 -10.34 12.63 -23.84
N GLU A 373 -11.59 13.02 -24.06
CA GLU A 373 -12.41 12.49 -25.16
C GLU A 373 -11.81 12.83 -26.54
N SER A 374 -11.30 14.05 -26.71
CA SER A 374 -10.77 14.53 -28.00
C SER A 374 -9.45 13.87 -28.42
N ILE A 375 -8.64 13.43 -27.45
CA ILE A 375 -7.35 12.78 -27.72
C ILE A 375 -7.48 11.28 -28.00
N MET A 376 -8.67 10.69 -27.83
CA MET A 376 -8.86 9.27 -28.09
C MET A 376 -8.84 8.99 -29.61
N PRO A 377 -8.18 7.91 -30.05
CA PRO A 377 -8.30 7.46 -31.42
C PRO A 377 -9.74 6.99 -31.70
N ALA A 378 -10.14 7.04 -32.97
CA ALA A 378 -11.51 6.66 -33.38
C ALA A 378 -11.82 5.18 -33.08
N ASN A 379 -10.81 4.32 -33.15
CA ASN A 379 -10.86 2.92 -32.75
C ASN A 379 -9.67 2.62 -31.84
N ARG A 380 -9.85 1.66 -30.94
CA ARG A 380 -8.76 1.11 -30.14
C ARG A 380 -7.66 0.56 -31.05
N LEU A 381 -6.42 0.95 -30.79
CA LEU A 381 -5.25 0.39 -31.45
C LEU A 381 -5.04 -1.05 -30.98
N GLU A 382 -4.82 -1.96 -31.93
CA GLU A 382 -4.54 -3.38 -31.62
C GLU A 382 -3.16 -3.54 -31.00
N ASP A 383 -2.18 -2.82 -31.52
CA ASP A 383 -0.80 -2.79 -31.05
C ASP A 383 -0.49 -1.48 -30.30
N PHE A 384 0.48 -1.56 -29.38
CA PHE A 384 0.99 -0.39 -28.68
C PHE A 384 1.67 0.60 -29.64
N ASP A 385 1.15 1.83 -29.73
CA ASP A 385 1.75 2.92 -30.51
C ASP A 385 2.15 4.09 -29.61
N TYR A 386 3.44 4.13 -29.27
CA TYR A 386 4.01 5.22 -28.48
C TYR A 386 3.94 6.58 -29.19
N LYS A 387 4.12 6.61 -30.52
CA LYS A 387 4.20 7.85 -31.28
C LYS A 387 2.83 8.52 -31.36
N GLU A 388 1.78 7.74 -31.63
CA GLU A 388 0.42 8.26 -31.68
C GLU A 388 -0.03 8.75 -30.30
N LEU A 389 0.30 8.01 -29.23
CA LEU A 389 0.07 8.45 -27.86
C LEU A 389 0.80 9.76 -27.54
N SER A 390 2.06 9.89 -27.94
CA SER A 390 2.83 11.12 -27.71
C SER A 390 2.18 12.34 -28.39
N VAL A 391 1.71 12.19 -29.63
CA VAL A 391 1.01 13.27 -30.37
C VAL A 391 -0.32 13.61 -29.69
N ALA A 392 -1.06 12.61 -29.20
CA ALA A 392 -2.29 12.82 -28.46
C ALA A 392 -2.04 13.63 -27.17
N LEU A 393 -0.99 13.29 -26.42
CA LEU A 393 -0.63 13.97 -25.17
C LEU A 393 -0.04 15.37 -25.36
N GLU A 394 0.38 15.76 -26.58
CA GLU A 394 0.66 17.17 -26.89
C GLU A 394 -0.61 18.04 -26.79
N GLN A 395 -1.78 17.51 -27.13
CA GLN A 395 -3.05 18.24 -26.98
C GLN A 395 -3.40 18.42 -25.50
N LEU A 396 -3.23 17.36 -24.70
CA LEU A 396 -3.38 17.45 -23.25
C LEU A 396 -2.42 18.49 -22.67
N SER A 397 -1.17 18.53 -23.16
CA SER A 397 -0.20 19.53 -22.72
C SER A 397 -0.64 20.97 -23.01
N LYS A 398 -1.24 21.22 -24.16
CA LYS A 398 -1.81 22.55 -24.49
C LYS A 398 -2.97 22.91 -23.54
N PHE A 399 -3.81 21.94 -23.19
CA PHE A 399 -4.87 22.13 -22.20
C PHE A 399 -4.31 22.48 -20.83
N GLU A 400 -3.35 21.70 -20.31
CA GLU A 400 -2.73 21.95 -18.99
C GLU A 400 -2.10 23.35 -18.92
N ASN A 401 -1.35 23.74 -19.95
CA ASN A 401 -0.73 25.06 -20.01
C ASN A 401 -1.77 26.19 -19.94
N SER A 402 -2.90 26.03 -20.64
CA SER A 402 -4.02 26.97 -20.61
C SER A 402 -4.69 27.02 -19.22
N ALA A 403 -4.93 25.87 -18.62
CA ALA A 403 -5.48 25.76 -17.27
C ALA A 403 -4.60 26.45 -16.23
N ASN A 404 -3.29 26.20 -16.28
CA ASN A 404 -2.31 26.82 -15.39
C ASN A 404 -2.25 28.35 -15.59
N ASN A 405 -2.35 28.84 -16.83
CA ASN A 405 -2.42 30.28 -17.09
C ASN A 405 -3.65 30.93 -16.44
N ARG A 406 -4.83 30.29 -16.51
CA ARG A 406 -6.04 30.81 -15.84
C ARG A 406 -5.87 30.89 -14.32
N VAL A 407 -5.16 29.93 -13.72
CA VAL A 407 -4.87 29.96 -12.28
C VAL A 407 -4.01 31.17 -11.93
N VAL A 408 -2.94 31.43 -12.69
CA VAL A 408 -2.08 32.61 -12.50
C VAL A 408 -2.87 33.91 -12.72
N GLU A 409 -3.60 34.02 -13.83
CA GLU A 409 -4.40 35.20 -14.19
C GLU A 409 -5.50 35.52 -13.17
N SER A 410 -6.07 34.49 -12.53
CA SER A 410 -7.08 34.67 -11.50
C SER A 410 -6.55 35.32 -10.21
N GLY A 411 -5.24 35.29 -9.99
CA GLY A 411 -4.61 35.74 -8.75
C GLY A 411 -4.95 34.91 -7.51
N VAL A 412 -5.53 33.70 -7.66
CA VAL A 412 -5.97 32.85 -6.54
C VAL A 412 -4.81 32.44 -5.62
N LEU A 413 -3.59 32.38 -6.16
CA LEU A 413 -2.37 32.02 -5.42
C LEU A 413 -1.64 33.22 -4.79
N LYS A 414 -2.11 34.44 -5.05
CA LYS A 414 -1.48 35.66 -4.57
C LYS A 414 -1.65 35.81 -3.06
N GLY A 415 -0.59 36.20 -2.37
CA GLY A 415 -0.62 36.50 -0.95
C GLY A 415 -0.42 35.29 -0.03
N ILE A 416 -0.19 34.09 -0.56
CA ILE A 416 0.14 32.90 0.24
C ILE A 416 1.54 33.08 0.84
N ASN A 417 1.69 32.85 2.14
CA ASN A 417 2.99 32.91 2.82
C ASN A 417 3.74 31.57 2.71
N ILE A 418 5.03 31.60 2.38
CA ILE A 418 5.88 30.40 2.26
C ILE A 418 5.89 29.55 3.55
N GLU A 419 5.83 30.17 4.73
CA GLU A 419 5.82 29.45 6.02
C GLU A 419 4.51 28.69 6.25
N ASP A 420 3.39 29.16 5.69
CA ASP A 420 2.14 28.41 5.73
C ASP A 420 2.17 27.22 4.75
N ILE A 421 2.83 27.37 3.59
CA ILE A 421 3.09 26.27 2.65
C ILE A 421 3.95 25.19 3.31
N LYS A 422 5.07 25.58 3.92
CA LYS A 422 5.96 24.63 4.62
C LYS A 422 5.23 23.88 5.72
N ARG A 423 4.49 24.60 6.58
CA ARG A 423 3.69 24.00 7.65
C ARG A 423 2.62 23.03 7.12
N ALA A 424 2.01 23.34 5.98
CA ALA A 424 1.05 22.44 5.34
C ALA A 424 1.75 21.19 4.80
N GLY A 425 2.90 21.35 4.14
CA GLY A 425 3.71 20.23 3.64
C GLY A 425 4.15 19.30 4.77
N GLU A 426 4.69 19.83 5.87
CA GLU A 426 5.12 19.03 7.03
C GLU A 426 4.00 18.17 7.65
N ARG A 427 2.74 18.60 7.49
CA ARG A 427 1.54 17.92 8.00
C ARG A 427 0.81 17.10 6.93
N LEU A 428 1.33 17.08 5.72
CA LEU A 428 0.72 16.39 4.60
C LEU A 428 0.79 14.88 4.85
N ILE A 429 -0.36 14.22 4.67
CA ILE A 429 -0.45 12.77 4.83
C ILE A 429 -0.02 12.13 3.51
N LEU A 430 1.09 11.40 3.57
CA LEU A 430 1.53 10.54 2.48
C LEU A 430 0.83 9.18 2.56
N GLN A 431 0.73 8.50 1.42
CA GLN A 431 0.20 7.14 1.32
C GLN A 431 0.97 6.19 2.25
N ASP A 432 0.26 5.24 2.85
CA ASP A 432 0.89 4.29 3.77
C ASP A 432 2.03 3.52 3.07
N GLY A 433 3.18 3.41 3.74
CA GLY A 433 4.39 2.80 3.20
C GLY A 433 5.27 3.68 2.28
N CYS A 434 4.75 4.78 1.71
CA CYS A 434 5.48 5.67 0.79
C CYS A 434 6.78 6.22 1.41
N THR A 435 6.67 6.83 2.59
CA THR A 435 7.82 7.39 3.30
C THR A 435 8.88 6.34 3.63
N ASP A 436 8.45 5.17 4.10
CA ASP A 436 9.37 4.09 4.48
C ASP A 436 10.13 3.55 3.26
N PHE A 437 9.45 3.43 2.11
CA PHE A 437 10.08 3.06 0.85
C PHE A 437 11.21 4.03 0.47
N PHE A 438 10.91 5.32 0.32
CA PHE A 438 11.94 6.30 -0.07
C PHE A 438 13.07 6.40 0.94
N ARG A 439 12.77 6.31 2.24
CA ARG A 439 13.79 6.27 3.29
C ARG A 439 14.74 5.10 3.14
N ARG A 440 14.24 3.91 2.85
CA ARG A 440 15.09 2.74 2.63
C ARG A 440 15.92 2.84 1.36
N VAL A 441 15.40 3.47 0.31
CA VAL A 441 16.18 3.71 -0.92
C VAL A 441 17.31 4.71 -0.66
N VAL A 442 16.97 5.91 -0.16
CA VAL A 442 17.92 7.02 -0.02
C VAL A 442 18.99 6.71 1.02
N LYS A 443 18.65 6.05 2.14
CA LYS A 443 19.61 5.74 3.20
C LYS A 443 20.47 4.49 2.95
N ASN A 444 20.24 3.76 1.86
CA ASN A 444 20.98 2.55 1.56
C ASN A 444 22.07 2.84 0.52
N GLU A 445 23.27 3.15 1.01
CA GLU A 445 24.45 3.41 0.16
C GLU A 445 24.78 2.24 -0.78
N ASN A 446 24.41 1.00 -0.40
CA ASN A 446 24.62 -0.20 -1.22
C ASN A 446 23.61 -0.35 -2.36
N LEU A 447 22.70 0.60 -2.58
CA LEU A 447 21.81 0.60 -3.74
C LEU A 447 22.30 1.51 -4.87
N ASN A 448 23.30 2.37 -4.62
CA ASN A 448 23.72 3.42 -5.57
C ASN A 448 22.50 4.02 -6.29
N ALA A 449 21.54 4.55 -5.53
CA ALA A 449 20.22 4.89 -6.04
C ALA A 449 19.96 6.40 -6.02
N ASN A 450 19.38 6.91 -7.10
CA ASN A 450 18.89 8.28 -7.18
C ASN A 450 17.36 8.29 -7.14
N VAL A 451 16.79 9.16 -6.31
CA VAL A 451 15.35 9.36 -6.24
C VAL A 451 15.00 10.76 -6.71
N HIS A 452 14.05 10.83 -7.64
CA HIS A 452 13.54 12.05 -8.23
C HIS A 452 12.01 12.11 -8.10
N VAL A 453 11.49 13.25 -7.66
CA VAL A 453 10.05 13.54 -7.72
C VAL A 453 9.80 14.47 -8.88
N LEU A 454 9.00 14.03 -9.85
CA LEU A 454 8.56 14.81 -11.01
C LEU A 454 7.07 15.09 -10.86
N SER A 455 6.67 16.35 -10.69
CA SER A 455 5.27 16.67 -10.36
C SER A 455 4.80 17.97 -11.01
N TYR A 456 3.50 18.04 -11.30
CA TYR A 456 2.81 19.26 -11.76
C TYR A 456 2.58 20.29 -10.66
N CYS A 457 2.83 19.94 -9.40
CA CYS A 457 2.59 20.79 -8.25
C CYS A 457 3.09 22.23 -8.52
N TRP A 458 2.23 23.21 -8.27
CA TRP A 458 2.55 24.60 -8.53
C TRP A 458 3.65 25.17 -7.62
N CYS A 459 3.98 24.48 -6.51
CA CYS A 459 4.96 24.94 -5.54
C CYS A 459 5.81 23.78 -4.98
N GLY A 460 7.06 23.69 -5.43
CA GLY A 460 8.03 22.70 -4.97
C GLY A 460 8.36 22.77 -3.48
N ASP A 461 8.18 23.93 -2.82
CA ASP A 461 8.35 24.07 -1.37
C ASP A 461 7.40 23.18 -0.58
N LEU A 462 6.17 22.96 -1.08
CA LEU A 462 5.20 22.06 -0.46
C LEU A 462 5.72 20.62 -0.43
N ILE A 463 6.21 20.15 -1.58
CA ILE A 463 6.76 18.80 -1.75
C ILE A 463 7.99 18.61 -0.87
N ARG A 464 8.95 19.54 -0.95
CA ARG A 464 10.17 19.47 -0.14
C ARG A 464 9.86 19.43 1.35
N SER A 465 8.88 20.20 1.82
CA SER A 465 8.47 20.21 3.23
C SER A 465 7.76 18.91 3.65
N ALA A 466 6.98 18.29 2.75
CA ALA A 466 6.35 17.00 3.00
C ALA A 466 7.37 15.85 3.16
N PHE A 467 8.47 15.88 2.41
CA PHE A 467 9.56 14.91 2.58
C PHE A 467 10.51 15.27 3.73
N SER A 468 10.66 16.56 4.06
CA SER A 468 11.51 16.98 5.19
C SER A 468 11.02 16.44 6.53
N SER A 469 9.70 16.42 6.77
CA SER A 469 9.11 15.83 7.99
C SER A 469 9.38 14.32 8.12
N ALA A 470 9.74 13.68 7.02
CA ALA A 470 10.07 12.26 6.93
C ALA A 470 11.58 11.94 7.05
N ASP A 471 12.43 12.96 7.24
CA ASP A 471 13.90 12.88 7.20
C ASP A 471 14.43 12.48 5.80
N LEU A 472 13.82 13.07 4.76
CA LEU A 472 14.12 12.86 3.34
C LEU A 472 14.49 14.18 2.64
N ASN A 473 15.38 14.95 3.25
CA ASN A 473 15.81 16.26 2.73
C ASN A 473 16.60 16.18 1.41
N GLU A 474 17.17 15.01 1.12
CA GLU A 474 18.03 14.75 -0.05
C GLU A 474 17.24 14.35 -1.31
N MET A 475 15.91 14.33 -1.24
CA MET A 475 15.03 14.07 -2.38
C MET A 475 15.19 15.13 -3.46
N ASN A 476 15.45 14.71 -4.70
CA ASN A 476 15.52 15.63 -5.84
C ASN A 476 14.10 15.97 -6.31
N VAL A 477 13.60 17.16 -5.97
CA VAL A 477 12.26 17.62 -6.35
C VAL A 477 12.31 18.47 -7.61
N HIS A 478 11.54 18.07 -8.61
CA HIS A 478 11.37 18.71 -9.90
C HIS A 478 9.89 19.07 -10.10
N ALA A 479 9.55 20.30 -9.73
CA ALA A 479 8.20 20.84 -9.81
C ALA A 479 8.26 22.32 -10.18
N ASN A 480 7.09 22.95 -10.30
CA ASN A 480 7.00 24.39 -10.49
C ASN A 480 7.32 25.13 -9.19
N GLU A 481 7.64 26.42 -9.27
CA GLU A 481 7.94 27.24 -8.10
C GLU A 481 7.07 28.49 -8.08
N PHE A 482 6.69 28.96 -6.89
CA PHE A 482 6.10 30.28 -6.75
C PHE A 482 7.15 31.37 -6.90
N THR A 483 6.73 32.52 -7.44
CA THR A 483 7.49 33.76 -7.33
C THR A 483 7.08 34.48 -6.05
N TYR A 484 8.06 35.01 -5.32
CA TYR A 484 7.84 35.65 -4.01
C TYR A 484 8.34 37.09 -3.98
N GLU A 485 7.58 37.94 -3.28
CA GLU A 485 8.03 39.22 -2.75
C GLU A 485 8.22 39.08 -1.24
N GLY A 486 9.48 39.05 -0.79
CA GLY A 486 9.79 38.66 0.58
C GLY A 486 9.39 37.21 0.85
N SER A 487 8.44 37.00 1.76
CA SER A 487 7.93 35.66 2.12
C SER A 487 6.54 35.36 1.53
N VAL A 488 6.04 36.22 0.65
CA VAL A 488 4.64 36.20 0.18
C VAL A 488 4.61 36.00 -1.33
N SER A 489 3.79 35.06 -1.80
CA SER A 489 3.66 34.74 -3.23
C SER A 489 3.04 35.91 -4.00
N THR A 490 3.62 36.24 -5.16
CA THR A 490 3.07 37.24 -6.09
C THR A 490 1.82 36.73 -6.81
N GLY A 491 1.58 35.42 -6.78
CA GLY A 491 0.58 34.71 -7.57
C GLY A 491 1.13 34.11 -8.87
N ASP A 492 2.36 34.45 -9.24
CA ASP A 492 3.01 33.92 -10.44
C ASP A 492 3.73 32.59 -10.16
N ILE A 493 3.76 31.74 -11.19
CA ILE A 493 4.39 30.42 -11.16
C ILE A 493 5.55 30.41 -12.16
N VAL A 494 6.76 30.07 -11.67
CA VAL A 494 7.89 29.66 -12.50
C VAL A 494 7.61 28.24 -12.99
N LYS A 495 7.07 28.16 -14.20
CA LYS A 495 6.72 26.91 -14.88
C LYS A 495 7.97 26.15 -15.32
N ARG A 496 8.19 24.98 -14.72
CA ARG A 496 9.29 24.05 -15.04
C ARG A 496 8.75 22.71 -15.57
N VAL A 497 7.69 22.20 -14.96
CA VAL A 497 7.02 20.94 -15.32
C VAL A 497 5.51 21.18 -15.18
N GLU A 498 4.84 21.53 -16.27
CA GLU A 498 3.40 21.88 -16.24
C GLU A 498 2.53 20.94 -17.10
N SER A 499 3.15 20.03 -17.84
CA SER A 499 2.45 19.17 -18.80
C SER A 499 3.08 17.78 -18.96
N PRO A 500 2.37 16.82 -19.58
CA PRO A 500 2.91 15.48 -19.84
C PRO A 500 4.20 15.50 -20.67
N ILE A 501 4.28 16.43 -21.64
CA ILE A 501 5.45 16.57 -22.51
C ILE A 501 6.64 17.17 -21.76
N ASP A 502 6.40 18.14 -20.87
CA ASP A 502 7.48 18.67 -20.02
C ASP A 502 8.03 17.60 -19.07
N LYS A 503 7.12 16.76 -18.53
CA LYS A 503 7.48 15.70 -17.59
C LYS A 503 8.40 14.67 -18.23
N VAL A 504 8.05 14.19 -19.43
CA VAL A 504 8.89 13.22 -20.15
C VAL A 504 10.20 13.85 -20.64
N GLN A 505 10.20 15.12 -20.99
CA GLN A 505 11.43 15.83 -21.34
C GLN A 505 12.36 15.98 -20.14
N ALA A 506 11.82 16.32 -18.96
CA ALA A 506 12.57 16.38 -17.71
C ALA A 506 13.13 15.00 -17.32
N PHE A 507 12.31 13.94 -17.41
CA PHE A 507 12.74 12.56 -17.20
C PHE A 507 13.94 12.19 -18.09
N ARG A 508 13.84 12.43 -19.40
CA ARG A 508 14.93 12.15 -20.36
C ARG A 508 16.19 12.97 -20.09
N ASN A 509 16.05 14.24 -19.68
CA ASN A 509 17.20 15.09 -19.36
C ASN A 509 17.93 14.59 -18.11
N LEU A 510 17.20 14.25 -17.06
CA LEU A 510 17.79 13.71 -15.82
C LEU A 510 18.54 12.39 -16.05
N LEU A 511 18.03 11.53 -16.94
CA LEU A 511 18.72 10.30 -17.32
C LEU A 511 20.00 10.54 -18.14
N LYS A 512 20.06 11.62 -18.92
CA LYS A 512 21.27 12.04 -19.65
C LYS A 512 22.31 12.66 -18.71
N ASP A 513 21.86 13.44 -17.74
CA ASP A 513 22.73 14.13 -16.78
C ASP A 513 23.41 13.17 -15.79
N CYS A 514 22.83 11.98 -15.57
CA CYS A 514 23.50 10.86 -14.91
C CYS A 514 24.60 10.30 -15.82
N ASN A 515 25.70 11.02 -16.01
CA ASN A 515 26.73 10.73 -17.00
C ASN A 515 27.76 9.72 -16.44
N ASP A 516 27.30 8.57 -15.95
CA ASP A 516 28.16 7.45 -15.58
C ASP A 516 28.10 6.32 -16.62
N ASP A 517 29.19 5.57 -16.74
CA ASP A 517 29.28 4.41 -17.64
C ASP A 517 28.53 3.19 -17.08
N LYS A 518 27.69 3.38 -16.05
CA LYS A 518 27.00 2.32 -15.32
C LYS A 518 25.72 1.90 -16.04
N LYS A 519 25.32 0.66 -15.81
CA LYS A 519 24.05 0.10 -16.29
C LYS A 519 22.91 0.68 -15.47
N LYS A 520 22.08 1.51 -16.11
CA LYS A 520 20.92 2.13 -15.46
C LYS A 520 19.73 1.17 -15.45
N LEU A 521 19.02 1.15 -14.33
CA LEU A 521 17.70 0.56 -14.21
C LEU A 521 16.73 1.63 -13.73
N THR A 522 15.74 1.92 -14.56
CA THR A 522 14.81 3.04 -14.33
C THR A 522 13.44 2.55 -13.89
N ILE A 523 12.92 3.13 -12.81
CA ILE A 523 11.57 2.88 -12.32
C ILE A 523 10.83 4.20 -12.34
N TYR A 524 9.61 4.20 -12.87
CA TYR A 524 8.71 5.34 -12.74
C TYR A 524 7.42 4.92 -12.05
N ILE A 525 7.02 5.66 -11.02
CA ILE A 525 5.82 5.42 -10.22
C ILE A 525 4.86 6.60 -10.42
N GLY A 526 3.65 6.35 -10.89
CA GLY A 526 2.65 7.41 -11.13
C GLY A 526 1.22 6.88 -11.14
N ASP A 527 0.24 7.77 -11.28
CA ASP A 527 -1.19 7.42 -11.21
C ASP A 527 -2.05 8.08 -12.29
N SER A 528 -1.50 9.00 -13.08
CA SER A 528 -2.28 9.88 -13.97
C SER A 528 -1.96 9.73 -15.47
N VAL A 529 -2.85 10.24 -16.33
CA VAL A 529 -2.61 10.31 -17.80
C VAL A 529 -1.32 11.08 -18.10
N GLY A 530 -1.00 12.08 -17.28
CA GLY A 530 0.21 12.88 -17.38
C GLY A 530 1.51 12.11 -17.19
N ASP A 531 1.45 10.96 -16.53
CA ASP A 531 2.60 10.10 -16.27
C ASP A 531 2.87 9.10 -17.40
N LEU A 532 1.92 8.89 -18.32
CA LEU A 532 1.96 7.76 -19.26
C LEU A 532 3.27 7.67 -20.05
N LEU A 533 3.78 8.78 -20.55
CA LEU A 533 5.03 8.77 -21.33
C LEU A 533 6.24 8.38 -20.49
N CYS A 534 6.34 8.88 -19.25
CA CYS A 534 7.43 8.54 -18.35
C CYS A 534 7.32 7.09 -17.85
N LEU A 535 6.10 6.66 -17.52
CA LEU A 535 5.77 5.28 -17.15
C LEU A 535 6.19 4.30 -18.25
N LEU A 536 5.93 4.64 -19.51
CA LEU A 536 6.28 3.79 -20.65
C LEU A 536 7.77 3.85 -20.99
N GLU A 537 8.46 4.98 -20.81
CA GLU A 537 9.89 5.08 -21.09
C GLU A 537 10.78 4.43 -20.05
N ALA A 538 10.35 4.37 -18.79
CA ALA A 538 11.07 3.67 -17.75
C ALA A 538 11.13 2.16 -18.02
N ASP A 539 12.20 1.51 -17.57
CA ASP A 539 12.36 0.05 -17.68
C ASP A 539 11.26 -0.69 -16.94
N VAL A 540 10.78 -0.10 -15.85
CA VAL A 540 9.61 -0.54 -15.10
C VAL A 540 8.67 0.64 -14.80
N GLY A 541 7.54 0.68 -15.50
CA GLY A 541 6.44 1.59 -15.20
C GLY A 541 5.46 0.99 -14.21
N ILE A 542 5.29 1.64 -13.05
CA ILE A 542 4.39 1.22 -11.98
C ILE A 542 3.25 2.24 -11.82
N VAL A 543 2.03 1.77 -12.03
CA VAL A 543 0.80 2.55 -11.85
C VAL A 543 0.22 2.29 -10.47
N VAL A 544 0.15 3.32 -9.64
CA VAL A 544 -0.49 3.27 -8.33
C VAL A 544 -1.96 3.69 -8.48
N GLY A 545 -2.86 2.96 -7.83
CA GLY A 545 -4.27 3.35 -7.75
C GLY A 545 -5.12 2.95 -8.97
N SER A 546 -6.26 3.62 -9.12
CA SER A 546 -7.38 3.16 -9.96
C SER A 546 -7.89 4.22 -10.93
N SER A 547 -7.04 5.16 -11.37
CA SER A 547 -7.42 6.21 -12.33
C SER A 547 -8.07 5.62 -13.59
N SER A 548 -9.35 5.95 -13.80
CA SER A 548 -10.14 5.45 -14.93
C SER A 548 -9.67 6.08 -16.23
N SER A 549 -9.34 7.37 -16.23
CA SER A 549 -8.86 8.09 -17.41
C SER A 549 -7.51 7.56 -17.88
N LEU A 550 -6.56 7.32 -16.96
CA LEU A 550 -5.26 6.70 -17.30
C LEU A 550 -5.46 5.37 -18.01
N ARG A 551 -6.31 4.50 -17.44
CA ARG A 551 -6.57 3.17 -18.01
C ARG A 551 -7.29 3.26 -19.34
N THR A 552 -8.26 4.15 -19.45
CA THR A 552 -9.04 4.34 -20.69
C THR A 552 -8.14 4.84 -21.81
N VAL A 553 -7.38 5.90 -21.58
CA VAL A 553 -6.41 6.43 -22.56
C VAL A 553 -5.44 5.32 -22.93
N GLY A 554 -4.75 4.74 -21.95
CA GLY A 554 -3.71 3.74 -22.22
C GLY A 554 -4.23 2.54 -23.03
N MET A 555 -5.39 1.98 -22.69
CA MET A 555 -5.96 0.85 -23.44
C MET A 555 -6.32 1.20 -24.88
N GLN A 556 -6.75 2.44 -25.15
CA GLN A 556 -7.04 2.90 -26.52
C GLN A 556 -5.78 2.97 -27.38
N PHE A 557 -4.62 3.23 -26.75
CA PHE A 557 -3.30 3.25 -27.41
C PHE A 557 -2.53 1.92 -27.30
N GLY A 558 -3.23 0.81 -27.03
CA GLY A 558 -2.63 -0.53 -27.01
C GLY A 558 -1.81 -0.87 -25.76
N ILE A 559 -1.87 -0.06 -24.69
CA ILE A 559 -1.18 -0.34 -23.43
C ILE A 559 -1.91 -1.44 -22.65
N SER A 560 -1.14 -2.40 -22.12
CA SER A 560 -1.60 -3.44 -21.22
C SER A 560 -1.31 -3.08 -19.76
N PHE A 561 -2.35 -3.05 -18.93
CA PHE A 561 -2.24 -2.87 -17.49
C PHE A 561 -2.29 -4.21 -16.78
N VAL A 562 -1.19 -4.61 -16.15
CA VAL A 562 -1.03 -5.95 -15.55
C VAL A 562 -0.84 -5.80 -14.04
N PRO A 563 -1.63 -6.47 -13.18
CA PRO A 563 -1.35 -6.51 -11.75
C PRO A 563 0.08 -6.96 -11.49
N LEU A 564 0.83 -6.22 -10.65
CA LEU A 564 2.27 -6.42 -10.50
C LEU A 564 2.60 -7.87 -10.14
N PHE A 565 1.93 -8.47 -9.15
CA PHE A 565 2.15 -9.86 -8.75
C PHE A 565 1.97 -10.85 -9.91
N SER A 566 0.87 -10.74 -10.67
CA SER A 566 0.62 -11.58 -11.87
C SER A 566 1.71 -11.40 -12.92
N GLY A 567 2.11 -10.15 -13.16
CA GLY A 567 3.19 -9.82 -14.09
C GLY A 567 4.54 -10.41 -13.67
N LEU A 568 4.84 -10.40 -12.37
CA LEU A 568 6.04 -11.02 -11.82
C LEU A 568 6.00 -12.54 -11.93
N VAL A 569 4.87 -13.18 -11.61
CA VAL A 569 4.73 -14.64 -11.77
C VAL A 569 4.98 -15.06 -13.20
N LYS A 570 4.40 -14.35 -14.18
CA LYS A 570 4.64 -14.59 -15.61
C LYS A 570 6.10 -14.37 -15.99
N LYS A 571 6.69 -13.23 -15.61
CA LYS A 571 8.10 -12.94 -15.91
C LYS A 571 9.06 -13.95 -15.26
N GLN A 572 8.77 -14.38 -14.03
CA GLN A 572 9.57 -15.37 -13.32
C GLN A 572 9.53 -16.70 -14.08
N LYS A 573 8.36 -17.13 -14.57
CA LYS A 573 8.21 -18.35 -15.39
C LYS A 573 9.07 -18.34 -16.65
N GLU A 574 9.19 -17.18 -17.28
CA GLU A 574 9.99 -16.94 -18.49
C GLU A 574 11.49 -16.70 -18.19
N PHE A 575 11.88 -16.52 -16.93
CA PHE A 575 13.23 -16.14 -16.55
C PHE A 575 14.18 -17.34 -16.51
N SER A 576 15.27 -17.27 -17.29
CA SER A 576 16.34 -18.27 -17.34
C SER A 576 17.71 -17.66 -17.00
N GLU A 577 18.67 -18.48 -16.57
CA GLU A 577 20.04 -18.06 -16.18
C GLU A 577 20.79 -17.32 -17.31
N GLU A 578 20.45 -17.58 -18.56
CA GLU A 578 21.07 -16.94 -19.73
C GLU A 578 20.39 -15.61 -20.12
N SER A 579 19.23 -15.28 -19.55
CA SER A 579 18.51 -14.05 -19.83
C SER A 579 18.98 -12.91 -18.92
N SER A 580 19.71 -11.93 -19.48
CA SER A 580 19.96 -10.65 -18.80
C SER A 580 18.62 -9.95 -18.51
N SER A 581 18.48 -9.30 -17.35
CA SER A 581 17.26 -8.64 -16.84
C SER A 581 16.27 -8.18 -17.93
N ASN A 582 15.12 -8.87 -18.04
CA ASN A 582 14.07 -8.67 -19.05
C ASN A 582 13.21 -7.39 -18.83
N TRP A 583 13.74 -6.38 -18.16
CA TRP A 583 13.05 -5.10 -17.94
C TRP A 583 13.50 -4.13 -19.02
N LYS A 584 12.53 -3.56 -19.73
CA LYS A 584 12.80 -2.65 -20.85
C LYS A 584 11.63 -1.70 -21.02
N GLY A 585 11.96 -0.42 -21.17
CA GLY A 585 11.00 0.59 -21.55
C GLY A 585 10.38 0.33 -22.92
N LEU A 586 9.27 1.00 -23.17
CA LEU A 586 8.50 0.97 -24.42
C LEU A 586 7.97 -0.43 -24.76
N SER A 587 7.72 -1.27 -23.75
CA SER A 587 7.12 -2.60 -23.92
C SER A 587 5.60 -2.57 -24.13
N GLY A 588 4.95 -1.43 -23.87
CA GLY A 588 3.49 -1.31 -23.84
C GLY A 588 2.84 -1.96 -22.61
N ILE A 589 3.64 -2.45 -21.64
CA ILE A 589 3.14 -3.06 -20.39
C ILE A 589 3.42 -2.13 -19.22
N LEU A 590 2.38 -1.83 -18.45
CA LEU A 590 2.48 -1.09 -17.19
C LEU A 590 1.95 -1.95 -16.03
N TYR A 591 2.69 -1.95 -14.91
CA TYR A 591 2.36 -2.78 -13.76
C TYR A 591 1.51 -2.02 -12.76
N THR A 592 0.36 -2.56 -12.38
CA THR A 592 -0.55 -1.88 -11.46
C THR A 592 -0.39 -2.42 -10.05
N VAL A 593 -0.35 -1.51 -9.07
CA VAL A 593 -0.31 -1.82 -7.65
C VAL A 593 -1.47 -1.15 -6.91
N SER A 594 -1.88 -1.78 -5.81
CA SER A 594 -2.90 -1.27 -4.89
C SER A 594 -2.29 -0.53 -3.70
N SER A 595 -1.00 -0.70 -3.43
CA SER A 595 -0.31 -0.08 -2.29
C SER A 595 1.20 0.06 -2.51
N TRP A 596 1.83 0.94 -1.74
CA TRP A 596 3.30 1.06 -1.69
C TRP A 596 3.99 -0.17 -1.09
N ALA A 597 3.26 -1.05 -0.38
CA ALA A 597 3.80 -2.32 0.08
C ALA A 597 4.21 -3.22 -1.10
N GLU A 598 3.43 -3.24 -2.19
CA GLU A 598 3.77 -4.02 -3.39
C GLU A 598 5.01 -3.44 -4.08
N VAL A 599 5.09 -2.11 -4.20
CA VAL A 599 6.27 -1.42 -4.75
C VAL A 599 7.51 -1.73 -3.93
N HIS A 600 7.41 -1.64 -2.60
CA HIS A 600 8.49 -1.93 -1.68
C HIS A 600 8.96 -3.38 -1.82
N ALA A 601 8.04 -4.34 -1.71
CA ALA A 601 8.39 -5.76 -1.76
C ALA A 601 9.01 -6.14 -3.10
N PHE A 602 8.51 -5.60 -4.20
CA PHE A 602 9.08 -5.83 -5.53
C PHE A 602 10.47 -5.21 -5.67
N VAL A 603 10.68 -3.96 -5.28
CA VAL A 603 11.94 -3.26 -5.54
C VAL A 603 13.02 -3.63 -4.53
N LEU A 604 12.70 -3.58 -3.24
CA LEU A 604 13.65 -3.71 -2.13
C LEU A 604 13.60 -5.07 -1.43
N GLY A 605 12.50 -5.80 -1.56
CA GLY A 605 12.26 -7.02 -0.81
C GLY A 605 11.48 -6.75 0.48
N CYS A 606 11.36 -7.79 1.30
CA CYS A 606 10.54 -7.80 2.51
C CYS A 606 11.33 -7.38 3.74
#